data_AF-A0A8C4QK50-F1
#
_entry.id   AF-A0A8C4QK50-F1
#
_cell.length_a   1.000
_cell.length_b   1.000
_cell.length_c   1.000
_cell.angle_alpha   90.00
_cell.angle_beta   90.00
_cell.angle_gamma   90.00
#
_symmetry.space_group_name_H-M   'P 1'
#
loop_
_entity.id
_entity.type
_entity.pdbx_description
1 polymer ?
#
loop_
_entity_poly.entity_id
_entity_poly.type
_entity_poly.pdbx_seq_one_letter_code
_entity_poly.pdbx_strand_id
1 'polypeptide(L)'
;MRGHRHVCSVFKMKIQFAPMNLPLKRRLQTFAVFQWVFSFLILAQICAAIFVVLLLSRYWWIPALYACWLFLDWETPRRGGRRVEFMRRWRIWNFFRDYFPVHLVKTTDLPTNENYLFCFHPHGVLVAGGFANFGTDATGFSTAYPGLRPHLLMLPLWFRVPFFRDYLMCAGMVPSDKQSATWVLSRPGGGNVAVLAIGGAPESLDAQPGRHTLQVLHRKGFIKLAHKVGATLVPVYSFGENNLFFQVPNPRGSLLRRVQDRLQAFMGVALPLFHARGVFQ
;
A
#
# COMPACT_ATOMS: atom_id res chain seq x y z
N MET A 1 -9.10 20.48 -51.57
CA MET A 1 -9.48 19.10 -51.20
C MET A 1 -8.29 18.16 -51.36
N ARG A 2 -7.56 17.89 -50.27
CA ARG A 2 -6.59 16.78 -50.10
C ARG A 2 -6.57 16.56 -48.58
N GLY A 3 -7.19 15.55 -48.00
CA GLY A 3 -7.02 14.12 -48.25
C GLY A 3 -6.39 13.53 -46.98
N HIS A 4 -7.18 13.40 -45.91
CA HIS A 4 -6.80 12.77 -44.65
C HIS A 4 -6.35 11.33 -44.90
N ARG A 5 -5.12 10.97 -44.50
CA ARG A 5 -4.73 9.59 -44.25
C ARG A 5 -4.47 9.42 -42.75
N HIS A 6 -5.47 8.90 -42.06
CA HIS A 6 -5.29 8.28 -40.74
C HIS A 6 -4.45 7.02 -40.91
N VAL A 7 -3.18 7.07 -40.49
CA VAL A 7 -2.36 5.87 -40.33
C VAL A 7 -2.76 5.25 -39.00
N CYS A 8 -3.52 4.16 -39.09
CA CYS A 8 -3.85 3.30 -37.97
C CYS A 8 -2.57 2.56 -37.53
N SER A 9 -1.86 3.11 -36.55
CA SER A 9 -0.70 2.49 -35.94
C SER A 9 -1.16 1.34 -35.04
N VAL A 10 -1.16 0.13 -35.59
CA VAL A 10 -1.28 -1.12 -34.81
C VAL A 10 -0.05 -1.21 -33.89
N PHE A 11 -0.24 -0.95 -32.59
CA PHE A 11 0.77 -1.17 -31.56
C PHE A 11 1.10 -2.67 -31.49
N LYS A 12 2.13 -3.10 -32.21
CA LYS A 12 2.80 -4.39 -31.94
C LYS A 12 3.52 -4.26 -30.60
N MET A 13 2.96 -4.82 -29.53
CA MET A 13 3.71 -5.08 -28.30
C MET A 13 4.82 -6.09 -28.62
N LYS A 14 6.02 -5.60 -28.94
CA LYS A 14 7.23 -6.44 -28.94
C LYS A 14 7.55 -6.74 -27.48
N ILE A 15 7.39 -8.00 -27.08
CA ILE A 15 7.93 -8.50 -25.82
C ILE A 15 9.46 -8.42 -25.96
N GLN A 16 10.07 -7.39 -25.39
CA GLN A 16 11.51 -7.34 -25.22
C GLN A 16 11.83 -8.21 -24.01
N PHE A 17 12.59 -9.27 -24.22
CA PHE A 17 13.09 -10.14 -23.17
C PHE A 17 14.36 -9.56 -22.55
N ALA A 18 14.54 -9.82 -21.27
CA ALA A 18 15.61 -9.26 -20.49
C ALA A 18 16.91 -9.90 -20.98
N PRO A 19 17.97 -9.13 -21.23
CA PRO A 19 19.21 -9.70 -21.72
C PRO A 19 19.69 -10.79 -20.75
N MET A 20 20.12 -11.95 -21.29
CA MET A 20 20.52 -13.11 -20.48
C MET A 20 21.63 -12.78 -19.46
N ASN A 21 22.41 -11.72 -19.73
CA ASN A 21 23.54 -11.26 -18.93
C ASN A 21 23.19 -10.08 -17.98
N LEU A 22 22.00 -10.11 -17.36
CA LEU A 22 21.66 -9.14 -16.31
C LEU A 22 22.40 -9.43 -14.98
N PRO A 23 23.00 -8.41 -14.33
CA PRO A 23 23.65 -8.58 -13.03
C PRO A 23 22.71 -9.15 -11.97
N LEU A 24 23.22 -10.00 -11.07
CA LEU A 24 22.44 -10.61 -9.97
C LEU A 24 21.67 -9.56 -9.16
N LYS A 25 22.25 -8.38 -8.92
CA LYS A 25 21.60 -7.26 -8.23
C LYS A 25 20.27 -6.88 -8.91
N ARG A 26 20.23 -6.78 -10.24
CA ARG A 26 19.00 -6.44 -10.99
C ARG A 26 17.96 -7.55 -10.85
N ARG A 27 18.38 -8.81 -10.90
CA ARG A 27 17.47 -9.97 -10.68
C ARG A 27 16.84 -9.95 -9.30
N LEU A 28 17.62 -9.66 -8.26
CA LEU A 28 17.12 -9.54 -6.88
C LEU A 28 16.17 -8.35 -6.70
N GLN A 29 16.44 -7.23 -7.36
CA GLN A 29 15.53 -6.08 -7.41
C GLN A 29 14.19 -6.44 -8.05
N THR A 30 14.22 -7.08 -9.23
CA THR A 30 13.00 -7.55 -9.90
C THR A 30 12.25 -8.59 -9.06
N PHE A 31 12.96 -9.53 -8.43
CA PHE A 31 12.37 -10.50 -7.51
C PHE A 31 11.71 -9.83 -6.30
N ALA A 32 12.35 -8.82 -5.70
CA ALA A 32 11.78 -8.10 -4.56
C ALA A 32 10.47 -7.39 -4.92
N VAL A 33 10.41 -6.73 -6.09
CA VAL A 33 9.18 -6.10 -6.57
C VAL A 33 8.12 -7.14 -6.94
N PHE A 34 8.51 -8.23 -7.60
CA PHE A 34 7.60 -9.32 -7.92
C PHE A 34 6.99 -9.93 -6.66
N GLN A 35 7.82 -10.25 -5.66
CA GLN A 35 7.37 -10.75 -4.36
C GLN A 35 6.41 -9.77 -3.69
N TRP A 36 6.73 -8.47 -3.69
CA TRP A 36 5.87 -7.45 -3.10
C TRP A 36 4.52 -7.32 -3.81
N VAL A 37 4.51 -7.25 -5.15
CA VAL A 37 3.28 -7.19 -5.95
C VAL A 37 2.44 -8.46 -5.75
N PHE A 38 3.07 -9.63 -5.76
CA PHE A 38 2.42 -10.91 -5.49
C PHE A 38 1.79 -10.94 -4.09
N SER A 39 2.53 -10.48 -3.08
CA SER A 39 2.04 -10.37 -1.71
C SER A 39 0.84 -9.43 -1.61
N PHE A 40 0.83 -8.33 -2.35
CA PHE A 40 -0.29 -7.39 -2.33
C PHE A 40 -1.54 -7.93 -3.06
N LEU A 41 -1.37 -8.61 -4.21
CA LEU A 41 -2.49 -8.97 -5.09
C LEU A 41 -3.06 -10.38 -4.88
N ILE A 42 -2.22 -11.34 -4.49
CA ILE A 42 -2.53 -12.80 -4.58
C ILE A 42 -2.41 -13.51 -3.22
N LEU A 43 -1.51 -13.05 -2.34
CA LEU A 43 -1.22 -13.77 -1.10
C LEU A 43 -2.45 -13.92 -0.19
N ALA A 44 -3.32 -12.92 -0.11
CA ALA A 44 -4.54 -13.00 0.67
C ALA A 44 -5.48 -14.13 0.20
N GLN A 45 -5.61 -14.31 -1.11
CA GLN A 45 -6.43 -15.34 -1.73
C GLN A 45 -5.84 -16.72 -1.48
N ILE A 46 -4.52 -16.84 -1.57
CA ILE A 46 -3.80 -18.08 -1.21
C ILE A 46 -4.01 -18.41 0.28
N CYS A 47 -3.85 -17.43 1.16
CA CYS A 47 -4.05 -17.63 2.60
C CYS A 47 -5.50 -18.08 2.92
N ALA A 48 -6.49 -17.45 2.28
CA ALA A 48 -7.89 -17.85 2.42
C ALA A 48 -8.14 -19.27 1.89
N ALA A 49 -7.60 -19.61 0.71
CA ALA A 49 -7.72 -20.93 0.13
C ALA A 49 -7.07 -22.00 1.01
N ILE A 50 -5.85 -21.76 1.52
CA ILE A 50 -5.17 -22.66 2.47
C ILE A 50 -6.02 -22.85 3.72
N PHE A 51 -6.57 -21.78 4.29
CA PHE A 51 -7.42 -21.88 5.48
C PHE A 51 -8.66 -22.76 5.23
N VAL A 52 -9.37 -22.55 4.11
CA VAL A 52 -10.55 -23.34 3.74
C VAL A 52 -10.17 -24.80 3.45
N VAL A 53 -9.12 -25.05 2.67
CA VAL A 53 -8.66 -26.41 2.36
C VAL A 53 -8.28 -27.16 3.62
N LEU A 54 -7.57 -26.52 4.56
CA LEU A 54 -7.24 -27.14 5.85
C LEU A 54 -8.50 -27.46 6.65
N LEU A 55 -9.50 -26.57 6.65
CA LEU A 55 -10.76 -26.76 7.38
C LEU A 55 -11.57 -27.94 6.82
N LEU A 56 -11.51 -28.18 5.51
CA LEU A 56 -12.19 -29.29 4.83
C LEU A 56 -11.38 -30.59 4.84
N SER A 57 -10.14 -30.58 5.35
CA SER A 57 -9.25 -31.74 5.38
C SER A 57 -9.28 -32.48 6.72
N ARG A 58 -8.56 -33.61 6.81
CA ARG A 58 -8.30 -34.30 8.10
C ARG A 58 -7.61 -33.43 9.16
N TYR A 59 -7.03 -32.30 8.74
CA TYR A 59 -6.32 -31.35 9.60
C TYR A 59 -7.21 -30.20 10.10
N TRP A 60 -8.54 -30.31 10.03
CA TRP A 60 -9.49 -29.25 10.40
C TRP A 60 -9.28 -28.66 11.81
N TRP A 61 -8.72 -29.44 12.73
CA TRP A 61 -8.42 -28.98 14.09
C TRP A 61 -7.38 -27.85 14.11
N ILE A 62 -6.45 -27.79 13.14
CA ILE A 62 -5.43 -26.72 13.04
C ILE A 62 -6.10 -25.35 12.77
N PRO A 63 -6.86 -25.16 11.66
CA PRO A 63 -7.56 -23.90 11.42
C PRO A 63 -8.66 -23.65 12.44
N ALA A 64 -9.24 -24.66 13.10
CA ALA A 64 -10.20 -24.45 14.19
C ALA A 64 -9.54 -23.82 15.42
N LEU A 65 -8.37 -24.33 15.86
CA LEU A 65 -7.59 -23.72 16.93
C LEU A 65 -7.13 -22.31 16.56
N TYR A 66 -6.68 -22.12 15.32
CA TYR A 66 -6.30 -20.79 14.83
C TYR A 66 -7.52 -19.86 14.75
N ALA A 67 -8.71 -20.33 14.36
CA ALA A 67 -9.95 -19.55 14.35
C ALA A 67 -10.37 -19.12 15.76
N CYS A 68 -10.22 -19.99 16.75
CA CYS A 68 -10.41 -19.64 18.15
C CYS A 68 -9.46 -18.52 18.57
N TRP A 69 -8.18 -18.64 18.24
CA TRP A 69 -7.21 -17.56 18.46
C TRP A 69 -7.57 -16.27 17.71
N LEU A 70 -8.01 -16.35 16.46
CA LEU A 70 -8.44 -15.19 15.67
C LEU A 70 -9.64 -14.46 16.29
N PHE A 71 -10.56 -15.20 16.91
CA PHE A 71 -11.70 -14.63 17.62
C PHE A 71 -11.24 -13.83 18.85
N LEU A 72 -10.33 -14.39 19.65
CA LEU A 72 -9.72 -13.69 20.79
C LEU A 72 -8.88 -12.49 20.34
N ASP A 73 -8.22 -12.62 19.18
CA ASP A 73 -7.32 -11.62 18.62
C ASP A 73 -8.00 -10.61 17.69
N TRP A 74 -9.33 -10.62 17.61
CA TRP A 74 -10.07 -9.92 16.54
C TRP A 74 -9.75 -8.43 16.42
N GLU A 75 -9.56 -7.75 17.56
CA GLU A 75 -9.34 -6.30 17.62
C GLU A 75 -7.87 -5.88 17.52
N THR A 76 -6.91 -6.81 17.56
CA THR A 76 -5.47 -6.49 17.56
C THR A 76 -5.01 -5.65 16.37
N PRO A 77 -5.46 -5.91 15.12
CA PRO A 77 -5.13 -5.03 13.99
C PRO A 77 -5.51 -3.56 14.23
N ARG A 78 -6.68 -3.30 14.81
CA ARG A 78 -7.15 -1.95 15.15
C ARG A 78 -6.43 -1.35 16.36
N ARG A 79 -5.75 -2.18 17.16
CA ARG A 79 -5.05 -1.77 18.37
C ARG A 79 -3.53 -1.61 18.17
N GLY A 80 -3.10 -1.28 16.94
CA GLY A 80 -1.70 -1.03 16.60
C GLY A 80 -0.98 -2.24 15.99
N GLY A 81 -1.65 -3.38 15.88
CA GLY A 81 -1.11 -4.59 15.27
C GLY A 81 0.04 -5.22 16.05
N ARG A 82 0.85 -6.02 15.35
CA ARG A 82 2.01 -6.75 15.88
C ARG A 82 3.23 -6.51 15.01
N ARG A 83 3.79 -5.32 15.11
CA ARG A 83 4.96 -4.92 14.34
C ARG A 83 6.18 -5.78 14.70
N VAL A 84 6.88 -6.28 13.69
CA VAL A 84 8.12 -7.06 13.84
C VAL A 84 9.27 -6.31 13.15
N GLU A 85 10.15 -5.70 13.94
CA GLU A 85 11.28 -4.90 13.40
C GLU A 85 12.18 -5.70 12.48
N PHE A 86 12.39 -6.98 12.80
CA PHE A 86 13.18 -7.88 11.96
C PHE A 86 12.62 -7.97 10.54
N MET A 87 11.30 -8.11 10.40
CA MET A 87 10.64 -8.17 9.09
C MET A 87 10.77 -6.85 8.34
N ARG A 88 10.58 -5.72 9.03
CA ARG A 88 10.75 -4.38 8.42
C ARG A 88 12.16 -4.10 7.93
N ARG A 89 13.16 -4.77 8.51
CA ARG A 89 14.59 -4.66 8.17
C ARG A 89 15.09 -5.79 7.27
N TRP A 90 14.20 -6.60 6.69
CA TRP A 90 14.61 -7.63 5.75
C TRP A 90 15.38 -7.03 4.58
N ARG A 91 16.49 -7.69 4.22
CA ARG A 91 17.37 -7.27 3.12
C ARG A 91 16.67 -7.18 1.77
N ILE A 92 15.56 -7.90 1.58
CA ILE A 92 14.73 -7.82 0.36
C ILE A 92 14.18 -6.40 0.12
N TRP A 93 13.90 -5.65 1.18
CA TRP A 93 13.38 -4.28 1.06
C TRP A 93 14.42 -3.29 0.54
N ASN A 94 15.71 -3.54 0.74
CA ASN A 94 16.77 -2.74 0.13
C ASN A 94 16.77 -2.91 -1.40
N PHE A 95 16.54 -4.12 -1.89
CA PHE A 95 16.39 -4.36 -3.32
C PHE A 95 15.10 -3.73 -3.88
N PHE A 96 14.00 -3.77 -3.12
CA PHE A 96 12.75 -3.07 -3.48
C PHE A 96 12.97 -1.55 -3.61
N ARG A 97 13.60 -0.94 -2.60
CA ARG A 97 13.95 0.49 -2.61
C ARG A 97 14.82 0.85 -3.81
N ASP A 98 15.87 0.07 -4.08
CA ASP A 98 16.82 0.35 -5.15
C ASP A 98 16.22 0.09 -6.56
N TYR A 99 15.14 -0.69 -6.68
CA TYR A 99 14.42 -0.86 -7.94
C TYR A 99 13.64 0.42 -8.31
N PHE A 100 12.97 1.03 -7.33
CA PHE A 100 12.15 2.25 -7.49
C PHE A 100 12.89 3.56 -7.12
N PRO A 101 14.23 3.55 -7.11
CA PRO A 101 15.10 4.45 -6.33
C PRO A 101 14.38 5.33 -5.28
N VAL A 102 13.79 4.71 -4.25
CA VAL A 102 13.02 5.46 -3.24
C VAL A 102 13.94 6.16 -2.25
N HIS A 103 13.73 7.45 -2.05
CA HIS A 103 14.44 8.27 -1.07
C HIS A 103 13.46 8.95 -0.11
N LEU A 104 13.76 8.91 1.19
CA LEU A 104 13.06 9.67 2.21
C LEU A 104 13.76 11.02 2.40
N VAL A 105 13.06 12.12 2.13
CA VAL A 105 13.56 13.47 2.38
C VAL A 105 12.86 14.03 3.61
N LYS A 106 13.63 14.24 4.68
CA LYS A 106 13.17 14.88 5.91
C LYS A 106 13.29 16.40 5.76
N THR A 107 12.20 17.11 6.03
CA THR A 107 12.15 18.58 5.96
C THR A 107 12.25 19.25 7.33
N THR A 108 11.79 18.58 8.39
CA THR A 108 11.80 19.09 9.76
C THR A 108 11.97 17.96 10.76
N ASP A 109 12.53 18.30 11.92
CA ASP A 109 12.46 17.48 13.12
C ASP A 109 11.03 17.43 13.66
N LEU A 110 10.67 16.27 14.23
CA LEU A 110 9.38 16.01 14.82
C LEU A 110 9.60 15.50 16.25
N PRO A 111 9.13 16.23 17.28
CA PRO A 111 9.19 15.78 18.67
C PRO A 111 8.59 14.39 18.90
N THR A 112 9.18 13.60 19.80
CA THR A 112 8.69 12.24 20.09
C THR A 112 7.54 12.19 21.10
N ASN A 113 7.18 13.32 21.71
CA ASN A 113 6.11 13.45 22.69
C ASN A 113 4.71 13.68 22.08
N GLU A 114 4.63 13.80 20.75
CA GLU A 114 3.38 13.96 20.00
C GLU A 114 3.09 12.75 19.12
N ASN A 115 1.82 12.60 18.73
CA ASN A 115 1.41 11.64 17.69
C ASN A 115 1.11 12.40 16.40
N TYR A 116 1.44 11.79 15.26
CA TYR A 116 1.36 12.43 13.96
C TYR A 116 0.45 11.67 13.00
N LEU A 117 -0.31 12.43 12.21
CA LEU A 117 -1.02 11.91 11.05
C LEU A 117 -0.31 12.39 9.78
N PHE A 118 0.48 11.49 9.20
CA PHE A 118 1.17 11.71 7.94
C PHE A 118 0.17 11.58 6.79
N CYS A 119 -0.06 12.69 6.11
CA CYS A 119 -1.02 12.84 5.03
C CYS A 119 -0.30 12.57 3.70
N PHE A 120 -0.26 11.29 3.31
CA PHE A 120 0.47 10.82 2.14
C PHE A 120 -0.29 11.08 0.84
N HIS A 121 0.40 11.67 -0.14
CA HIS A 121 -0.08 11.90 -1.49
C HIS A 121 1.05 11.77 -2.53
N PRO A 122 0.72 11.48 -3.80
CA PRO A 122 -0.54 10.88 -4.23
C PRO A 122 -0.62 9.42 -3.77
N HIS A 123 -1.81 8.83 -3.69
CA HIS A 123 -1.99 7.41 -3.36
C HIS A 123 -1.28 6.51 -4.39
N GLY A 124 -1.31 6.88 -5.67
CA GLY A 124 -0.84 5.99 -6.74
C GLY A 124 -1.64 4.69 -6.80
N VAL A 125 -1.20 3.76 -7.64
CA VAL A 125 -1.91 2.47 -7.83
C VAL A 125 -1.76 1.55 -6.62
N LEU A 126 -0.52 1.34 -6.15
CA LEU A 126 -0.19 0.40 -5.07
C LEU A 126 0.51 1.04 -3.86
N VAL A 127 0.70 2.37 -3.84
CA VAL A 127 1.36 3.09 -2.74
C VAL A 127 2.77 2.53 -2.44
N ALA A 128 3.58 2.27 -3.48
CA ALA A 128 4.89 1.66 -3.34
C ALA A 128 5.86 2.54 -2.53
N GLY A 129 5.84 3.85 -2.75
CA GLY A 129 6.65 4.79 -1.98
C GLY A 129 6.23 4.86 -0.51
N GLY A 130 4.92 4.80 -0.24
CA GLY A 130 4.42 4.73 1.14
C GLY A 130 4.81 3.41 1.83
N PHE A 131 4.75 2.28 1.12
CA PHE A 131 5.23 1.01 1.65
C PHE A 131 6.73 1.04 1.96
N ALA A 132 7.57 1.46 1.01
CA ALA A 132 9.02 1.55 1.20
C ALA A 132 9.39 2.39 2.43
N ASN A 133 8.77 3.58 2.56
CA ASN A 133 9.12 4.53 3.62
C ASN A 133 8.51 4.18 4.98
N PHE A 134 7.31 3.63 5.02
CA PHE A 134 6.53 3.53 6.27
C PHE A 134 6.17 2.10 6.66
N GLY A 135 6.11 1.18 5.70
CA GLY A 135 5.92 -0.26 5.93
C GLY A 135 7.22 -1.06 6.07
N THR A 136 8.37 -0.48 5.71
CA THR A 136 9.70 -1.07 5.89
C THR A 136 10.63 -0.06 6.56
N ASP A 137 11.88 -0.43 6.81
CA ASP A 137 12.93 0.48 7.27
C ASP A 137 14.01 0.71 6.20
N ALA A 138 13.75 0.32 4.94
CA ALA A 138 14.75 0.33 3.86
C ALA A 138 15.25 1.74 3.49
N THR A 139 14.42 2.76 3.67
CA THR A 139 14.79 4.17 3.41
C THR A 139 15.34 4.88 4.65
N GLY A 140 15.53 4.17 5.77
CA GLY A 140 16.11 4.71 6.99
C GLY A 140 15.15 5.59 7.80
N PHE A 141 13.84 5.31 7.77
CA PHE A 141 12.85 6.07 8.56
C PHE A 141 13.22 6.10 10.05
N SER A 142 13.60 4.95 10.63
CA SER A 142 13.95 4.88 12.05
C SER A 142 15.19 5.69 12.42
N THR A 143 16.09 5.93 11.45
CA THR A 143 17.27 6.80 11.60
C THR A 143 16.90 8.28 11.42
N ALA A 144 16.04 8.61 10.45
CA ALA A 144 15.62 9.98 10.18
C ALA A 144 14.71 10.55 11.29
N TYR A 145 13.87 9.70 11.87
CA TYR A 145 12.92 10.04 12.93
C TYR A 145 13.06 9.07 14.12
N PRO A 146 14.16 9.18 14.89
CA PRO A 146 14.40 8.29 16.02
C PRO A 146 13.26 8.43 17.04
N GLY A 147 12.77 7.29 17.53
CA GLY A 147 11.64 7.24 18.48
C GLY A 147 10.25 7.29 17.82
N LEU A 148 10.12 7.67 16.56
CA LEU A 148 8.84 7.63 15.85
C LEU A 148 8.54 6.25 15.26
N ARG A 149 7.27 5.85 15.31
CA ARG A 149 6.79 4.53 14.88
C ARG A 149 5.71 4.69 13.80
N PRO A 150 6.04 4.45 12.52
CA PRO A 150 5.06 4.59 11.46
C PRO A 150 4.20 3.34 11.33
N HIS A 151 2.90 3.58 11.17
CA HIS A 151 1.84 2.63 10.91
C HIS A 151 1.16 3.03 9.60
N LEU A 152 1.42 2.28 8.53
CA LEU A 152 0.76 2.49 7.25
C LEU A 152 -0.68 1.98 7.32
N LEU A 153 -1.64 2.88 7.07
CA LEU A 153 -3.07 2.56 7.11
C LEU A 153 -3.47 1.88 5.81
N MET A 154 -4.03 0.68 5.93
CA MET A 154 -4.38 -0.17 4.80
C MET A 154 -5.84 -0.60 4.85
N LEU A 155 -6.38 -1.02 3.71
CA LEU A 155 -7.76 -1.45 3.54
C LEU A 155 -8.19 -2.46 4.64
N PRO A 156 -9.24 -2.17 5.44
CA PRO A 156 -9.66 -3.02 6.56
C PRO A 156 -10.01 -4.47 6.19
N LEU A 157 -10.45 -4.71 4.95
CA LEU A 157 -10.78 -6.04 4.44
C LEU A 157 -9.62 -7.03 4.60
N TRP A 158 -8.38 -6.56 4.37
CA TRP A 158 -7.22 -7.43 4.44
C TRP A 158 -6.92 -7.97 5.84
N PHE A 159 -7.32 -7.24 6.88
CA PHE A 159 -7.14 -7.67 8.26
C PHE A 159 -8.18 -8.70 8.72
N ARG A 160 -9.14 -9.06 7.87
CA ARG A 160 -10.10 -10.15 8.11
C ARG A 160 -9.63 -11.47 7.50
N VAL A 161 -8.62 -11.46 6.64
CA VAL A 161 -8.12 -12.66 5.96
C VAL A 161 -7.14 -13.40 6.88
N PRO A 162 -7.42 -14.67 7.24
CA PRO A 162 -6.52 -15.53 8.01
C PRO A 162 -5.09 -15.52 7.44
N PHE A 163 -4.06 -15.54 8.30
CA PHE A 163 -2.62 -15.48 7.97
C PHE A 163 -2.14 -14.18 7.31
N PHE A 164 -2.87 -13.65 6.33
CA PHE A 164 -2.52 -12.42 5.64
C PHE A 164 -2.57 -11.20 6.57
N ARG A 165 -3.56 -11.15 7.47
CA ARG A 165 -3.63 -10.12 8.52
C ARG A 165 -2.35 -10.05 9.36
N ASP A 166 -1.75 -11.19 9.67
CA ASP A 166 -0.54 -11.27 10.50
C ASP A 166 0.68 -10.81 9.71
N TYR A 167 0.77 -11.19 8.43
CA TYR A 167 1.79 -10.67 7.52
C TYR A 167 1.77 -9.13 7.44
N LEU A 168 0.59 -8.53 7.30
CA LEU A 168 0.45 -7.06 7.28
C LEU A 168 0.82 -6.42 8.62
N MET A 169 0.37 -7.01 9.73
CA MET A 169 0.69 -6.52 11.07
C MET A 169 2.19 -6.58 11.37
N CYS A 170 2.91 -7.59 10.88
CA CYS A 170 4.37 -7.68 11.01
C CYS A 170 5.09 -6.50 10.36
N ALA A 171 4.59 -5.97 9.24
CA ALA A 171 5.07 -4.73 8.63
C ALA A 171 4.70 -3.45 9.42
N GLY A 172 3.92 -3.59 10.50
CA GLY A 172 3.40 -2.47 11.30
C GLY A 172 2.16 -1.81 10.70
N MET A 173 1.54 -2.42 9.68
CA MET A 173 0.33 -1.89 9.07
C MET A 173 -0.89 -2.11 9.94
N VAL A 174 -1.85 -1.19 9.84
CA VAL A 174 -3.11 -1.23 10.58
C VAL A 174 -4.29 -0.90 9.66
N PRO A 175 -5.54 -1.28 10.01
CA PRO A 175 -6.71 -0.88 9.25
C PRO A 175 -6.83 0.63 9.11
N SER A 176 -7.31 1.10 7.96
CA SER A 176 -7.57 2.53 7.69
C SER A 176 -8.90 3.04 8.23
N ASP A 177 -9.58 2.27 9.09
CA ASP A 177 -10.82 2.69 9.73
C ASP A 177 -10.57 3.71 10.86
N LYS A 178 -11.61 4.48 11.18
CA LYS A 178 -11.53 5.56 12.17
C LYS A 178 -11.10 5.05 13.54
N GLN A 179 -11.53 3.85 13.95
CA GLN A 179 -11.23 3.29 15.27
C GLN A 179 -9.73 3.00 15.39
N SER A 180 -9.15 2.34 14.37
CA SER A 180 -7.72 2.06 14.28
C SER A 180 -6.88 3.33 14.25
N ALA A 181 -7.25 4.29 13.40
CA ALA A 181 -6.55 5.58 13.31
C ALA A 181 -6.62 6.35 14.64
N THR A 182 -7.77 6.37 15.30
CA THR A 182 -7.93 6.97 16.65
C THR A 182 -7.02 6.30 17.65
N TRP A 183 -6.98 4.95 17.66
CA TRP A 183 -6.16 4.20 18.60
C TRP A 183 -4.67 4.54 18.48
N VAL A 184 -4.14 4.57 17.26
CA VAL A 184 -2.74 4.91 17.00
C VAL A 184 -2.44 6.36 17.41
N LEU A 185 -3.34 7.29 17.12
CA LEU A 185 -3.13 8.72 17.35
C LEU A 185 -3.40 9.18 18.79
N SER A 186 -4.09 8.38 19.61
CA SER A 186 -4.42 8.70 21.00
C SER A 186 -3.52 8.01 22.02
N ARG A 187 -2.39 7.42 21.58
CA ARG A 187 -1.47 6.72 22.49
C ARG A 187 -0.77 7.71 23.44
N PRO A 188 -0.77 7.44 24.75
CA PRO A 188 0.01 8.25 25.70
C PRO A 188 1.50 8.09 25.43
N GLY A 189 2.28 9.15 25.70
CA GLY A 189 3.74 9.18 25.51
C GLY A 189 4.21 9.60 24.12
N GLY A 190 3.30 9.78 23.15
CA GLY A 190 3.65 10.22 21.80
C GLY A 190 4.39 9.16 20.97
N GLY A 191 4.98 9.60 19.87
CA GLY A 191 5.87 8.80 19.04
C GLY A 191 5.17 7.93 18.01
N ASN A 192 3.84 7.97 17.92
CA ASN A 192 3.08 7.16 16.95
C ASN A 192 2.77 7.98 15.71
N VAL A 193 2.99 7.39 14.55
CA VAL A 193 2.75 8.02 13.26
C VAL A 193 1.76 7.18 12.47
N ALA A 194 0.52 7.65 12.34
CA ALA A 194 -0.43 7.06 11.41
C ALA A 194 -0.15 7.63 10.01
N VAL A 195 0.06 6.79 9.02
CA VAL A 195 0.30 7.21 7.63
C VAL A 195 -0.93 6.87 6.80
N LEU A 196 -1.64 7.89 6.34
CA LEU A 196 -2.88 7.75 5.58
C LEU A 196 -2.70 8.31 4.17
N ALA A 197 -2.93 7.48 3.16
CA ALA A 197 -3.07 7.92 1.78
C ALA A 197 -4.43 8.62 1.61
N ILE A 198 -4.43 9.95 1.72
CA ILE A 198 -5.65 10.75 1.92
C ILE A 198 -6.63 10.60 0.76
N GLY A 199 -6.13 10.54 -0.48
CA GLY A 199 -6.98 10.42 -1.65
C GLY A 199 -7.69 9.08 -1.78
N GLY A 200 -7.18 8.03 -1.12
CA GLY A 200 -7.78 6.69 -1.07
C GLY A 200 -8.05 6.08 -2.45
N ALA A 201 -9.03 5.16 -2.48
CA ALA A 201 -9.46 4.46 -3.68
C ALA A 201 -9.78 5.35 -4.90
N PRO A 202 -10.46 6.52 -4.78
CA PRO A 202 -10.68 7.40 -5.93
C PRO A 202 -9.40 7.96 -6.54
N GLU A 203 -8.41 8.32 -5.72
CA GLU A 203 -7.14 8.86 -6.21
C GLU A 203 -6.30 7.76 -6.89
N SER A 204 -6.40 6.50 -6.43
CA SER A 204 -5.72 5.38 -7.09
C SER A 204 -6.31 5.07 -8.48
N LEU A 205 -7.62 5.25 -8.67
CA LEU A 205 -8.28 5.13 -9.98
C LEU A 205 -8.03 6.32 -10.91
N ASP A 206 -7.45 7.41 -10.41
CA ASP A 206 -7.07 8.58 -11.22
C ASP A 206 -5.53 8.63 -11.45
N ALA A 207 -4.79 7.62 -10.96
CA ALA A 207 -3.34 7.54 -11.04
C ALA A 207 -2.88 7.30 -12.48
N GLN A 208 -2.24 8.31 -13.06
CA GLN A 208 -1.69 8.27 -14.43
C GLN A 208 -0.29 8.87 -14.46
N PRO A 209 0.65 8.30 -15.24
CA PRO A 209 1.97 8.87 -15.41
C PRO A 209 1.92 10.35 -15.87
N GLY A 210 2.76 11.19 -15.26
CA GLY A 210 2.83 12.63 -15.54
C GLY A 210 1.68 13.46 -14.97
N ARG A 211 0.71 12.85 -14.28
CA ARG A 211 -0.44 13.57 -13.68
C ARG A 211 -0.41 13.50 -12.16
N HIS A 212 -0.73 14.61 -11.51
CA HIS A 212 -0.80 14.74 -10.05
C HIS A 212 -2.16 15.28 -9.62
N THR A 213 -3.23 14.55 -9.96
CA THR A 213 -4.59 14.91 -9.56
C THR A 213 -4.86 14.39 -8.14
N LEU A 214 -4.97 15.31 -7.18
CA LEU A 214 -5.15 14.97 -5.78
C LEU A 214 -6.63 15.05 -5.34
N GLN A 215 -7.06 14.09 -4.54
CA GLN A 215 -8.41 14.01 -3.98
C GLN A 215 -8.43 14.56 -2.55
N VAL A 216 -8.23 15.87 -2.37
CA VAL A 216 -8.08 16.50 -1.03
C VAL A 216 -9.16 17.52 -0.66
N LEU A 217 -9.71 18.28 -1.63
CA LEU A 217 -10.54 19.46 -1.38
C LEU A 217 -11.74 19.17 -0.47
N HIS A 218 -12.45 18.07 -0.72
CA HIS A 218 -13.66 17.68 0.01
C HIS A 218 -13.40 16.68 1.14
N ARG A 219 -12.15 16.26 1.38
CA ARG A 219 -11.80 15.25 2.38
C ARG A 219 -11.37 15.90 3.69
N LYS A 220 -12.32 16.27 4.55
CA LYS A 220 -12.03 16.88 5.86
C LYS A 220 -12.01 15.90 7.04
N GLY A 221 -12.35 14.63 6.81
CA GLY A 221 -12.48 13.63 7.87
C GLY A 221 -11.19 13.38 8.65
N PHE A 222 -10.04 13.36 7.96
CA PHE A 222 -8.73 13.15 8.60
C PHE A 222 -8.32 14.35 9.47
N ILE A 223 -8.64 15.58 9.04
CA ILE A 223 -8.42 16.81 9.81
C ILE A 223 -9.28 16.80 11.07
N LYS A 224 -10.57 16.48 10.92
CA LYS A 224 -11.51 16.36 12.06
C LYS A 224 -11.04 15.31 13.06
N LEU A 225 -10.52 14.18 12.58
CA LEU A 225 -9.98 13.14 13.44
C LEU A 225 -8.73 13.63 14.19
N ALA A 226 -7.74 14.16 13.48
CA ALA A 226 -6.50 14.65 14.07
C ALA A 226 -6.77 15.73 15.14
N HIS A 227 -7.66 16.68 14.84
CA HIS A 227 -8.10 17.69 15.79
C HIS A 227 -8.77 17.09 17.03
N LYS A 228 -9.65 16.10 16.86
CA LYS A 228 -10.35 15.44 17.99
C LYS A 228 -9.39 14.73 18.96
N VAL A 229 -8.30 14.17 18.45
CA VAL A 229 -7.36 13.37 19.26
C VAL A 229 -6.08 14.12 19.63
N GLY A 230 -5.95 15.40 19.22
CA GLY A 230 -4.76 16.21 19.47
C GLY A 230 -3.52 15.75 18.68
N ALA A 231 -3.70 15.15 17.49
CA ALA A 231 -2.59 14.72 16.65
C ALA A 231 -2.17 15.80 15.64
N THR A 232 -0.87 15.92 15.40
CA THR A 232 -0.28 16.88 14.47
C THR A 232 -0.33 16.36 13.04
N LEU A 233 -0.85 17.17 12.11
CA LEU A 233 -0.89 16.84 10.69
C LEU A 233 0.48 17.09 10.04
N VAL A 234 1.00 16.11 9.31
CA VAL A 234 2.26 16.25 8.55
C VAL A 234 1.98 15.96 7.08
N PRO A 235 2.09 16.95 6.17
CA PRO A 235 1.94 16.70 4.75
C PRO A 235 3.11 15.86 4.24
N VAL A 236 2.82 14.81 3.48
CA VAL A 236 3.82 13.93 2.86
C VAL A 236 3.54 13.80 1.38
N TYR A 237 4.53 14.12 0.56
CA TYR A 237 4.41 14.05 -0.90
C TYR A 237 5.42 13.06 -1.50
N SER A 238 4.94 12.14 -2.34
CA SER A 238 5.74 11.15 -3.05
C SER A 238 5.86 11.52 -4.53
N PHE A 239 7.04 12.01 -4.92
CA PHE A 239 7.36 12.30 -6.31
C PHE A 239 7.61 10.99 -7.07
N GLY A 240 7.02 10.87 -8.26
CA GLY A 240 7.18 9.67 -9.11
C GLY A 240 6.20 8.53 -8.83
N GLU A 241 5.39 8.60 -7.76
CA GLU A 241 4.45 7.54 -7.36
C GLU A 241 3.45 7.16 -8.48
N ASN A 242 2.91 8.16 -9.18
CA ASN A 242 1.97 7.94 -10.29
C ASN A 242 2.66 7.44 -11.58
N ASN A 243 4.00 7.49 -11.65
CA ASN A 243 4.77 7.05 -12.82
C ASN A 243 5.15 5.57 -12.75
N LEU A 244 4.86 4.89 -11.64
CA LEU A 244 5.28 3.51 -11.40
C LEU A 244 4.50 2.48 -12.23
N PHE A 245 3.21 2.76 -12.49
CA PHE A 245 2.30 1.85 -13.17
C PHE A 245 1.52 2.60 -14.25
N PHE A 246 1.31 1.93 -15.39
CA PHE A 246 0.42 2.40 -16.43
C PHE A 246 -0.97 1.85 -16.17
N GLN A 247 -1.90 2.74 -15.85
CA GLN A 247 -3.30 2.38 -15.70
C GLN A 247 -3.99 2.34 -17.07
N VAL A 248 -4.82 1.32 -17.29
CA VAL A 248 -5.66 1.24 -18.48
C VAL A 248 -6.59 2.47 -18.50
N PRO A 249 -6.69 3.20 -19.64
CA PRO A 249 -7.49 4.41 -19.71
C PRO A 249 -8.93 4.17 -19.23
N ASN A 250 -9.33 4.92 -18.20
CA ASN A 250 -10.63 4.80 -17.52
C ASN A 250 -11.30 6.18 -17.32
N PRO A 251 -11.54 6.96 -18.40
CA PRO A 251 -12.11 8.30 -18.27
C PRO A 251 -13.48 8.24 -17.57
N ARG A 252 -13.82 9.30 -16.81
CA ARG A 252 -15.12 9.40 -16.13
C ARG A 252 -16.26 9.27 -17.16
N GLY A 253 -17.24 8.43 -16.84
CA GLY A 253 -18.35 8.09 -17.74
C GLY A 253 -18.12 6.85 -18.61
N SER A 254 -16.87 6.37 -18.76
CA SER A 254 -16.60 5.10 -19.45
C SER A 254 -17.24 3.91 -18.74
N LEU A 255 -17.47 2.82 -19.49
CA LEU A 255 -18.02 1.58 -18.92
C LEU A 255 -17.09 0.99 -17.87
N LEU A 256 -15.78 0.97 -18.14
CA LEU A 256 -14.76 0.53 -17.18
C LEU A 256 -14.84 1.35 -15.89
N ARG A 257 -14.89 2.68 -15.99
CA ARG A 257 -14.96 3.54 -14.80
C ARG A 257 -16.26 3.34 -14.01
N ARG A 258 -17.40 3.18 -14.69
CA ARG A 258 -18.68 2.87 -14.04
C ARG A 258 -18.64 1.56 -13.25
N VAL A 259 -18.00 0.51 -13.80
CA VAL A 259 -17.81 -0.76 -13.10
C VAL A 259 -16.87 -0.57 -11.90
N GLN A 260 -15.74 0.10 -12.07
CA GLN A 260 -14.79 0.38 -10.99
C GLN A 260 -15.44 1.19 -9.85
N ASP A 261 -16.18 2.25 -10.17
CA ASP A 261 -16.87 3.08 -9.19
C ASP A 261 -17.95 2.28 -8.43
N ARG A 262 -18.69 1.39 -9.12
CA ARG A 262 -19.70 0.52 -8.49
C ARG A 262 -19.06 -0.52 -7.56
N LEU A 263 -17.97 -1.15 -8.00
CA LEU A 263 -17.20 -2.10 -7.19
C LEU A 263 -16.59 -1.40 -5.97
N GLN A 264 -16.09 -0.19 -6.14
CA GLN A 264 -15.57 0.62 -5.04
C GLN A 264 -16.68 1.00 -4.05
N ALA A 265 -17.86 1.40 -4.52
CA ALA A 265 -18.98 1.75 -3.64
C ALA A 265 -19.48 0.54 -2.84
N PHE A 266 -19.49 -0.65 -3.44
CA PHE A 266 -19.96 -1.88 -2.79
C PHE A 266 -18.91 -2.50 -1.85
N MET A 267 -17.66 -2.60 -2.29
CA MET A 267 -16.61 -3.34 -1.58
C MET A 267 -15.64 -2.44 -0.80
N GLY A 268 -15.67 -1.12 -1.02
CA GLY A 268 -14.65 -0.19 -0.51
C GLY A 268 -13.28 -0.34 -1.17
N VAL A 269 -13.17 -1.15 -2.22
CA VAL A 269 -11.90 -1.49 -2.91
C VAL A 269 -11.91 -0.89 -4.32
N ALA A 270 -10.88 -0.12 -4.66
CA ALA A 270 -10.60 0.20 -6.05
C ALA A 270 -9.82 -0.94 -6.69
N LEU A 271 -10.27 -1.36 -7.88
CA LEU A 271 -9.57 -2.33 -8.73
C LEU A 271 -9.04 -1.60 -9.97
N PRO A 272 -7.91 -0.87 -9.85
CA PRO A 272 -7.25 -0.32 -11.02
C PRO A 272 -6.78 -1.47 -11.92
N LEU A 273 -7.08 -1.39 -13.21
CA LEU A 273 -6.45 -2.25 -14.20
C LEU A 273 -5.16 -1.57 -14.63
N PHE A 274 -4.01 -2.19 -14.38
CA PHE A 274 -2.72 -1.58 -14.66
C PHE A 274 -1.71 -2.61 -15.14
N HIS A 275 -0.66 -2.11 -15.79
CA HIS A 275 0.53 -2.88 -16.12
C HIS A 275 1.78 -2.05 -15.79
N ALA A 276 2.89 -2.72 -15.51
CA ALA A 276 4.19 -2.09 -15.32
C ALA A 276 5.09 -2.34 -16.54
N ARG A 277 6.35 -1.88 -16.49
CA ARG A 277 7.39 -2.44 -17.36
C ARG A 277 7.48 -3.94 -17.10
N GLY A 278 7.59 -4.74 -18.16
CA GLY A 278 7.53 -6.21 -18.04
C GLY A 278 8.62 -6.74 -17.11
N VAL A 279 8.34 -7.82 -16.37
CA VAL A 279 9.34 -8.55 -15.56
C VAL A 279 10.53 -9.03 -16.42
N PHE A 280 10.27 -9.17 -17.72
CA PHE A 280 11.23 -9.57 -18.73
C PHE A 280 11.83 -8.38 -19.49
N GLN A 281 11.78 -7.13 -19.04
CA GLN A 281 12.47 -6.02 -19.73
C GLN A 281 13.74 -5.59 -18.99
#